data_AF-A0A453HJ07-F1
#
_entry.id   AF-A0A453HJ07-F1
#
_cell.length_a   1.000
_cell.length_b   1.000
_cell.length_c   1.000
_cell.angle_alpha   90.00
_cell.angle_beta   90.00
_cell.angle_gamma   90.00
#
_symmetry.space_group_name_H-M   'P 1'
#
loop_
_entity.id
_entity.type
_entity.pdbx_description
1 polymer ?
#
loop_
_entity_poly.entity_id
_entity_poly.type
_entity_poly.pdbx_seq_one_letter_code
_entity_poly.pdbx_strand_id
1 'polypeptide(L)'
;LIREADPDIIIGYNICKFDLPYLIERAEVLKIVEFPLLGRIRNSRVRVRDTTFNSRQYGMRESKDVTVEGRVQFDLLQAMQRDYKLSSYSLNSVSAHFLGEQKEDVHHSIISDLQNGNSETRRRLAVYCLKDAYLPQRLLDKLMYIYNYVEMARVTGVPISFLLSRGQSIKVLSQLLRKAKQRNLVIPNIKGQSSGQDTFEGATVLEARAGFYEKPIATLDFASLYPSIMMAHNLCYCTLVPPEDVRKLNLPPESLYKTPSGEIFVKPELQKV
;
A
#
# COMPACT_ATOMS: atom_id res chain seq x y z
N LEU A 1 -11.07 15.59 -24.50
CA LEU A 1 -9.83 14.84 -24.25
C LEU A 1 -10.00 13.65 -23.30
N ILE A 2 -10.09 13.77 -21.97
CA ILE A 2 -10.14 12.58 -21.08
C ILE A 2 -11.28 11.62 -21.43
N ARG A 3 -12.47 12.14 -21.74
CA ARG A 3 -13.62 11.31 -22.18
C ARG A 3 -13.44 10.65 -23.54
N GLU A 4 -12.59 11.23 -24.39
CA GLU A 4 -12.36 10.77 -25.77
C GLU A 4 -11.20 9.77 -25.83
N ALA A 5 -10.11 10.06 -25.13
CA ALA A 5 -8.98 9.15 -24.96
C ALA A 5 -9.30 7.95 -24.06
N ASP A 6 -10.34 8.07 -23.22
CA ASP A 6 -10.84 7.06 -22.29
C ASP A 6 -9.75 6.26 -21.52
N PRO A 7 -8.86 6.93 -20.75
CA PRO A 7 -7.77 6.24 -20.07
C PRO A 7 -8.27 5.31 -18.97
N ASP A 8 -7.79 4.07 -18.94
CA ASP A 8 -8.08 3.11 -17.87
C ASP A 8 -7.40 3.47 -16.55
N ILE A 9 -6.17 3.97 -16.63
CA ILE A 9 -5.35 4.35 -15.48
C ILE A 9 -4.93 5.80 -15.64
N ILE A 10 -5.22 6.62 -14.63
CA ILE A 10 -4.74 7.98 -14.48
C ILE A 10 -3.53 7.94 -13.54
N ILE A 11 -2.35 8.22 -14.10
CA ILE A 11 -1.09 8.28 -13.35
C ILE A 11 -0.61 9.71 -13.19
N GLY A 12 0.32 9.92 -12.27
CA GLY A 12 1.03 11.17 -12.12
C GLY A 12 1.78 11.23 -10.79
N TYR A 13 2.27 12.40 -10.43
CA TYR A 13 3.02 12.60 -9.19
C TYR A 13 2.33 13.65 -8.32
N ASN A 14 1.78 13.23 -7.19
CA ASN A 14 0.99 14.06 -6.27
C ASN A 14 -0.41 14.45 -6.81
N ILE A 15 -0.95 13.69 -7.77
CA ILE A 15 -2.23 13.99 -8.44
C ILE A 15 -3.44 13.94 -7.50
N CYS A 16 -3.43 13.05 -6.51
CA CYS A 16 -4.57 12.89 -5.61
C CYS A 16 -4.64 14.02 -4.59
N LYS A 17 -3.48 14.60 -4.21
CA LYS A 17 -3.38 15.61 -3.16
C LYS A 17 -3.40 17.04 -3.70
N PHE A 18 -2.90 17.25 -4.92
CA PHE A 18 -2.75 18.56 -5.53
C PHE A 18 -3.54 18.69 -6.83
N ASP A 19 -3.15 18.00 -7.91
CA ASP A 19 -3.65 18.30 -9.25
C ASP A 19 -5.17 18.14 -9.40
N LEU A 20 -5.72 16.97 -9.04
CA LEU A 20 -7.16 16.72 -9.19
C LEU A 20 -7.98 17.60 -8.25
N PRO A 21 -7.69 17.69 -6.93
CA PRO A 21 -8.42 18.60 -6.05
C PRO A 21 -8.39 20.06 -6.53
N TYR A 22 -7.21 20.57 -6.92
CA TYR A 22 -7.07 21.94 -7.38
C TYR A 22 -7.89 22.22 -8.65
N LEU A 23 -7.86 21.30 -9.62
CA LEU A 23 -8.64 21.43 -10.86
C LEU A 23 -10.15 21.44 -10.59
N ILE A 24 -10.63 20.59 -9.68
CA ILE A 24 -12.06 20.52 -9.32
C ILE A 24 -12.48 21.80 -8.59
N GLU A 25 -11.74 22.22 -7.56
CA GLU A 25 -12.00 23.45 -6.81
C GLU A 25 -11.96 24.68 -7.73
N ARG A 26 -11.00 24.74 -8.67
CA ARG A 26 -10.89 25.85 -9.63
C ARG A 26 -12.08 25.89 -10.60
N ALA A 27 -12.54 24.73 -11.07
CA ALA A 27 -13.71 24.66 -11.94
C ALA A 27 -15.00 25.12 -11.23
N GLU A 28 -15.14 24.82 -9.94
CA GLU A 28 -16.25 25.30 -9.12
C GLU A 28 -16.24 26.84 -8.99
N VAL A 29 -15.07 27.43 -8.71
CA VAL A 29 -14.89 28.89 -8.65
C VAL A 29 -15.26 29.56 -9.98
N LEU A 30 -14.87 28.96 -11.10
CA LEU A 30 -15.19 29.43 -12.45
C LEU A 30 -16.61 29.06 -12.92
N LYS A 31 -17.39 28.36 -12.08
CA LYS A 31 -18.76 27.90 -12.38
C LYS A 31 -18.86 26.98 -13.60
N ILE A 32 -17.82 26.18 -13.87
CA ILE A 32 -17.79 25.20 -14.97
C ILE A 32 -18.38 23.87 -14.47
N VAL A 33 -19.70 23.74 -14.57
CA VAL A 33 -20.48 22.62 -14.00
C VAL A 33 -20.12 21.26 -14.63
N GLU A 34 -19.64 21.26 -15.87
CA GLU A 34 -19.35 20.05 -16.64
C GLU A 34 -17.96 19.46 -16.34
N PHE A 35 -17.03 20.25 -15.80
CA PHE A 35 -15.66 19.82 -15.54
C PHE A 35 -15.53 18.60 -14.61
N PRO A 36 -16.26 18.51 -13.47
CA PRO A 36 -16.14 17.35 -12.57
C PRO A 36 -16.74 16.05 -13.14
N LEU A 37 -17.21 16.01 -14.38
CA LEU A 37 -17.74 14.81 -15.03
C LEU A 37 -16.63 14.03 -15.75
N LEU A 38 -15.63 13.57 -15.00
CA LEU A 38 -14.43 12.88 -15.53
C LEU A 38 -14.54 11.35 -15.57
N GLY A 39 -15.48 10.77 -14.82
CA GLY A 39 -15.69 9.32 -14.73
C GLY A 39 -16.32 8.70 -15.99
N ARG A 40 -16.43 7.37 -15.99
CA ARG A 40 -17.16 6.60 -17.01
C ARG A 40 -18.68 6.55 -16.74
N ILE A 41 -19.11 6.77 -15.50
CA ILE A 41 -20.53 6.83 -15.14
C ILE A 41 -21.11 8.19 -15.55
N ARG A 42 -22.15 8.17 -16.38
CA ARG A 42 -22.86 9.39 -16.82
C ARG A 42 -23.43 10.13 -15.61
N ASN A 43 -23.29 11.46 -15.62
CA ASN A 43 -23.78 12.36 -14.56
C ASN A 43 -23.18 12.12 -13.16
N SER A 44 -22.15 11.28 -13.05
CA SER A 44 -21.41 11.11 -11.79
C SER A 44 -20.29 12.14 -11.72
N ARG A 45 -20.31 12.94 -10.65
CA ARG A 45 -19.26 13.94 -10.38
C ARG A 45 -18.10 13.31 -9.62
N VAL A 46 -16.89 13.78 -9.89
CA VAL A 46 -15.71 13.46 -9.09
C VAL A 46 -15.95 13.89 -7.65
N ARG A 47 -15.68 12.99 -6.72
CA ARG A 47 -15.81 13.24 -5.27
C ARG A 47 -14.42 13.35 -4.68
N VAL A 48 -14.15 14.45 -3.99
CA VAL A 48 -12.91 14.65 -3.23
C VAL A 48 -13.28 14.56 -1.75
N ARG A 49 -12.60 13.68 -1.01
CA ARG A 49 -12.82 13.51 0.44
C ARG A 49 -11.49 13.57 1.16
N ASP A 50 -11.42 14.33 2.23
CA ASP A 50 -10.27 14.28 3.12
C ASP A 50 -10.26 12.95 3.87
N THR A 51 -9.09 12.33 3.92
CA THR A 51 -8.89 11.02 4.54
C THR A 51 -7.60 11.03 5.33
N THR A 52 -7.60 10.38 6.49
CA THR A 52 -6.40 10.22 7.31
C THR A 52 -6.05 8.76 7.36
N PHE A 53 -4.85 8.41 6.88
CA PHE A 53 -4.29 7.09 7.03
C PHE A 53 -3.33 7.08 8.20
N ASN A 54 -3.55 6.22 9.19
CA ASN A 54 -2.66 6.08 10.33
C ASN A 54 -2.21 4.63 10.50
N SER A 55 -0.90 4.40 10.51
CA SER A 55 -0.31 3.12 10.86
C SER A 55 1.07 3.32 11.47
N ARG A 56 1.51 2.42 12.35
CA ARG A 56 2.87 2.46 12.91
C ARG A 56 3.96 2.38 11.84
N GLN A 57 3.72 1.66 10.74
CA GLN A 57 4.70 1.44 9.68
C GLN A 57 4.80 2.62 8.69
N TYR A 58 3.67 3.20 8.30
CA TYR A 58 3.64 4.27 7.29
C TYR A 58 3.44 5.68 7.89
N GLY A 59 3.28 5.77 9.21
CA GLY A 59 2.97 7.00 9.94
C GLY A 59 1.52 7.45 9.78
N MET A 60 1.23 8.63 10.33
CA MET A 60 -0.01 9.36 10.07
C MET A 60 0.18 10.24 8.84
N ARG A 61 -0.69 10.08 7.85
CA ARG A 61 -0.72 10.89 6.63
C ARG A 61 -2.14 11.31 6.33
N GLU A 62 -2.33 12.62 6.29
CA GLU A 62 -3.50 13.21 5.66
C GLU A 62 -3.37 13.07 4.15
N SER A 63 -4.44 12.67 3.49
CA SER A 63 -4.53 12.50 2.05
C SER A 63 -5.92 12.90 1.57
N LYS A 64 -6.06 13.16 0.28
CA LYS A 64 -7.37 13.33 -0.36
C LYS A 64 -7.67 12.07 -1.14
N ASP A 65 -8.82 11.46 -0.86
CA ASP A 65 -9.38 10.38 -1.66
C ASP A 65 -10.23 11.00 -2.77
N VAL A 66 -9.73 10.90 -3.99
CA VAL A 66 -10.41 11.38 -5.19
C VAL A 66 -11.06 10.18 -5.87
N THR A 67 -12.38 10.20 -6.03
CA THR A 67 -13.12 9.12 -6.68
C THR A 67 -13.46 9.50 -8.12
N VAL A 68 -12.82 8.86 -9.09
CA VAL A 68 -13.15 8.93 -10.52
C VAL A 68 -13.73 7.58 -10.96
N GLU A 69 -15.06 7.51 -11.02
CA GLU A 69 -15.77 6.24 -11.26
C GLU A 69 -15.36 5.57 -12.58
N GLY A 70 -14.99 4.29 -12.52
CA GLY A 70 -14.60 3.49 -13.68
C GLY A 70 -13.16 3.68 -14.18
N ARG A 71 -12.35 4.50 -13.50
CA ARG A 71 -10.93 4.71 -13.81
C ARG A 71 -10.06 4.44 -12.58
N VAL A 72 -8.92 3.78 -12.77
CA VAL A 72 -7.96 3.55 -11.69
C VAL A 72 -7.05 4.76 -11.57
N GLN A 73 -6.83 5.22 -10.34
CA GLN A 73 -5.85 6.28 -10.07
C GLN A 73 -4.61 5.66 -9.44
N PHE A 74 -3.45 5.98 -9.99
CA PHE A 74 -2.16 5.49 -9.52
C PHE A 74 -1.20 6.66 -9.31
N ASP A 75 -1.17 7.19 -8.09
CA ASP A 75 -0.30 8.30 -7.71
C ASP A 75 1.09 7.76 -7.33
N LEU A 76 2.10 8.11 -8.14
CA LEU A 76 3.46 7.64 -7.92
C LEU A 76 4.08 8.20 -6.65
N LEU A 77 3.67 9.39 -6.17
CA LEU A 77 4.19 9.89 -4.90
C LEU A 77 3.78 8.95 -3.76
N GLN A 78 2.53 8.49 -3.76
CA GLN A 78 2.05 7.55 -2.75
C GLN A 78 2.76 6.20 -2.87
N ALA A 79 2.94 5.68 -4.09
CA ALA A 79 3.67 4.44 -4.32
C ALA A 79 5.13 4.53 -3.84
N MET A 80 5.83 5.62 -4.17
CA MET A 80 7.21 5.88 -3.75
C MET A 80 7.36 5.86 -2.23
N GLN A 81 6.48 6.60 -1.53
CA GLN A 81 6.55 6.72 -0.08
C GLN A 81 6.13 5.44 0.67
N ARG A 82 5.55 4.45 -0.03
CA ARG A 82 5.20 3.14 0.53
C ARG A 82 6.29 2.11 0.29
N ASP A 83 6.90 2.15 -0.90
CA ASP A 83 7.81 1.08 -1.35
C ASP A 83 9.29 1.42 -1.11
N TYR A 84 9.64 2.70 -0.99
CA TYR A 84 11.02 3.15 -0.80
C TYR A 84 11.17 4.04 0.44
N LYS A 85 12.36 3.99 1.05
CA LYS A 85 12.79 4.92 2.12
C LYS A 85 13.85 5.87 1.57
N LEU A 86 13.39 6.99 1.03
CA LEU A 86 14.26 8.02 0.43
C LEU A 86 14.41 9.23 1.35
N SER A 87 15.50 9.98 1.18
CA SER A 87 15.73 11.24 1.91
C SER A 87 14.80 12.37 1.45
N SER A 88 14.40 12.37 0.17
CA SER A 88 13.46 13.31 -0.41
C SER A 88 12.55 12.62 -1.43
N TYR A 89 11.26 12.97 -1.40
CA TYR A 89 10.23 12.50 -2.34
C TYR A 89 9.80 13.62 -3.29
N SER A 90 10.70 14.55 -3.62
CA SER A 90 10.44 15.47 -4.73
C SER A 90 10.58 14.73 -6.06
N LEU A 91 9.78 15.09 -7.07
CA LEU A 91 9.88 14.48 -8.39
C LEU A 91 11.30 14.60 -8.97
N ASN A 92 12.01 15.71 -8.69
CA ASN A 92 13.39 15.88 -9.12
C ASN A 92 14.34 14.87 -8.44
N SER A 93 14.25 14.74 -7.12
CA SER A 93 15.10 13.81 -6.36
C SER A 93 14.85 12.36 -6.76
N VAL A 94 13.58 11.98 -6.92
CA VAL A 94 13.20 10.62 -7.33
C VAL A 94 13.61 10.33 -8.77
N SER A 95 13.45 11.29 -9.68
CA SER A 95 13.91 11.15 -11.08
C SER A 95 15.43 11.08 -11.17
N ALA A 96 16.16 11.87 -10.38
CA ALA A 96 17.62 11.80 -10.33
C ALA A 96 18.09 10.45 -9.78
N HIS A 97 17.46 9.96 -8.71
CA HIS A 97 17.81 8.69 -8.08
C HIS A 97 17.54 7.48 -8.99
N PHE A 98 16.35 7.41 -9.59
CA PHE A 98 15.97 6.23 -10.38
C PHE A 98 16.28 6.36 -11.86
N LEU A 99 16.14 7.52 -12.49
CA LEU A 99 16.35 7.70 -13.92
C LEU A 99 17.74 8.25 -14.27
N GLY A 100 18.45 8.85 -13.30
CA GLY A 100 19.69 9.60 -13.58
C GLY A 100 19.43 10.94 -14.26
N GLU A 101 18.19 11.43 -14.22
CA GLU A 101 17.77 12.65 -14.92
C GLU A 101 17.29 13.70 -13.93
N GLN A 102 17.66 14.95 -14.20
CA GLN A 102 17.20 16.10 -13.44
C GLN A 102 16.21 16.92 -14.26
N LYS A 103 15.23 17.52 -13.58
CA LYS A 103 14.35 18.51 -14.18
C LYS A 103 15.07 19.84 -14.31
N GLU A 104 14.67 20.65 -15.28
CA GLU A 104 15.09 22.06 -15.31
C GLU A 104 14.39 22.76 -14.15
N ASP A 105 15.13 23.48 -13.31
CA ASP A 105 14.55 24.12 -12.13
C ASP A 105 13.86 25.42 -12.51
N VAL A 106 12.54 25.37 -12.67
CA VAL A 106 11.70 26.55 -12.82
C VAL A 106 11.09 26.87 -11.46
N HIS A 107 11.63 27.89 -10.80
CA HIS A 107 11.12 28.33 -9.52
C HIS A 107 9.66 28.82 -9.64
N HIS A 108 8.82 28.51 -8.67
CA HIS A 108 7.38 28.82 -8.75
C HIS A 108 7.08 30.33 -8.93
N SER A 109 7.97 31.21 -8.46
CA SER A 109 7.82 32.66 -8.56
C SER A 109 7.89 33.18 -9.99
N ILE A 110 8.68 32.55 -10.86
CA ILE A 110 8.87 33.02 -12.25
C ILE A 110 7.80 32.46 -13.20
N ILE A 111 6.94 31.54 -12.75
CA ILE A 111 5.91 30.93 -13.60
C ILE A 111 4.92 31.98 -14.12
N SER A 112 4.48 32.91 -13.26
CA SER A 112 3.57 33.99 -13.64
C SER A 112 4.20 34.93 -14.68
N ASP A 113 5.47 35.28 -14.49
CA ASP A 113 6.20 36.16 -15.41
C ASP A 113 6.43 35.49 -16.77
N LEU A 114 6.78 34.20 -16.77
CA LEU A 114 6.93 33.41 -17.99
C LEU A 114 5.62 33.26 -18.76
N GLN A 115 4.49 33.11 -18.05
CA GLN A 115 3.17 33.02 -18.68
C GLN A 115 2.74 34.34 -19.31
N ASN A 116 2.98 35.47 -18.64
CA ASN A 116 2.64 36.82 -19.09
C ASN A 116 3.63 37.40 -20.11
N GLY A 117 4.74 36.72 -20.37
CA GLY A 117 5.72 37.08 -21.39
C GLY A 117 5.24 36.79 -22.83
N ASN A 118 6.15 36.27 -23.64
CA ASN A 118 5.94 36.04 -25.08
C ASN A 118 5.65 34.56 -25.41
N SER A 119 5.55 34.24 -26.70
CA SER A 119 5.33 32.86 -27.15
C SER A 119 6.48 31.92 -26.78
N GLU A 120 7.72 32.41 -26.76
CA GLU A 120 8.90 31.61 -26.40
C GLU A 120 8.96 31.30 -24.90
N THR A 121 8.63 32.25 -24.03
CA THR A 121 8.56 31.99 -22.58
C THR A 121 7.46 30.99 -22.25
N ARG A 122 6.29 31.09 -22.92
CA ARG A 122 5.23 30.08 -22.81
C ARG A 122 5.62 28.73 -23.39
N ARG A 123 6.40 28.69 -24.47
CA ARG A 123 6.97 27.45 -25.03
C ARG A 123 7.89 26.77 -24.03
N ARG A 124 8.78 27.51 -23.36
CA ARG A 124 9.64 26.97 -22.29
C ARG A 124 8.80 26.38 -21.15
N LEU A 125 7.76 27.09 -20.71
CA LEU A 125 6.85 26.59 -19.67
C LEU A 125 6.10 25.32 -20.09
N ALA A 126 5.68 25.24 -21.37
CA ALA A 126 5.04 24.04 -21.91
C ALA A 126 6.00 22.83 -21.95
N VAL A 127 7.27 23.03 -22.32
CA VAL A 127 8.29 21.97 -22.29
C VAL A 127 8.56 21.49 -20.86
N TYR A 128 8.62 22.43 -19.91
CA TYR A 128 8.74 22.10 -18.48
C TYR A 128 7.56 21.23 -18.01
N CYS A 129 6.32 21.63 -18.31
CA CYS A 129 5.12 20.88 -17.95
C CYS A 129 5.05 19.50 -18.63
N LEU A 130 5.45 19.41 -19.91
CA LEU A 130 5.50 18.14 -20.64
C LEU A 130 6.50 17.17 -20.01
N LYS A 131 7.68 17.67 -19.60
CA LYS A 131 8.68 16.86 -18.89
C LYS A 131 8.15 16.36 -17.54
N ASP A 132 7.50 17.22 -16.76
CA ASP A 132 6.89 16.84 -15.47
C ASP A 132 5.74 15.82 -15.64
N ALA A 133 5.02 15.82 -16.76
CA ALA A 133 4.01 14.80 -17.09
C ALA A 133 4.63 13.49 -17.62
N TYR A 134 5.78 13.55 -18.28
CA TYR A 134 6.45 12.37 -18.86
C TYR A 134 7.31 11.58 -17.86
N LEU A 135 7.92 12.25 -16.88
CA LEU A 135 8.74 11.60 -15.86
C LEU A 135 7.97 10.54 -15.05
N PRO A 136 6.72 10.77 -14.60
CA PRO A 136 5.92 9.74 -13.92
C PRO A 136 5.70 8.49 -14.78
N GLN A 137 5.45 8.63 -16.08
CA GLN A 137 5.35 7.48 -16.99
C GLN A 137 6.64 6.67 -17.01
N ARG A 138 7.79 7.34 -17.12
CA ARG A 138 9.10 6.64 -17.12
C ARG A 138 9.43 5.97 -15.79
N LEU A 139 9.08 6.59 -14.68
CA LEU A 139 9.22 5.99 -13.36
C LEU A 139 8.32 4.76 -13.22
N LEU A 140 7.08 4.84 -13.72
CA LEU A 140 6.13 3.73 -13.75
C LEU A 140 6.72 2.52 -14.47
N ASP A 141 7.28 2.75 -15.66
CA ASP A 141 7.83 1.69 -16.52
C ASP A 141 9.13 1.12 -15.95
N LYS A 142 10.08 1.98 -15.53
CA LYS A 142 11.39 1.53 -15.01
C LYS A 142 11.24 0.68 -13.74
N LEU A 143 10.27 1.01 -12.88
CA LEU A 143 10.06 0.33 -11.61
C LEU A 143 8.98 -0.77 -11.71
N MET A 144 8.45 -1.01 -12.91
CA MET A 144 7.46 -2.04 -13.20
C MET A 144 6.24 -1.99 -12.26
N TYR A 145 5.81 -0.78 -11.89
CA TYR A 145 4.80 -0.60 -10.84
C TYR A 145 3.48 -1.30 -11.17
N ILE A 146 2.99 -1.14 -12.40
CA ILE A 146 1.73 -1.77 -12.81
C ILE A 146 1.84 -3.30 -12.74
N TYR A 147 2.95 -3.88 -13.19
CA TYR A 147 3.16 -5.33 -13.14
C TYR A 147 3.15 -5.85 -11.70
N ASN A 148 3.95 -5.23 -10.82
CA ASN A 148 4.07 -5.62 -9.42
C ASN A 148 2.73 -5.47 -8.67
N TYR A 149 1.99 -4.38 -8.91
CA TYR A 149 0.71 -4.13 -8.23
C TYR A 149 -0.41 -5.02 -8.78
N VAL A 150 -0.41 -5.33 -10.08
CA VAL A 150 -1.35 -6.32 -10.66
C VAL A 150 -1.09 -7.71 -10.08
N GLU A 151 0.17 -8.13 -9.97
CA GLU A 151 0.52 -9.41 -9.35
C GLU A 151 0.09 -9.46 -7.88
N MET A 152 0.40 -8.42 -7.10
CA MET A 152 -0.02 -8.31 -5.71
C MET A 152 -1.55 -8.37 -5.55
N ALA A 153 -2.29 -7.69 -6.44
CA ALA A 153 -3.75 -7.72 -6.45
C ALA A 153 -4.29 -9.12 -6.80
N ARG A 154 -3.66 -9.83 -7.73
CA ARG A 154 -4.03 -11.21 -8.09
C ARG A 154 -3.78 -12.19 -6.95
N VAL A 155 -2.62 -12.12 -6.30
CA VAL A 155 -2.25 -13.01 -5.17
C VAL A 155 -3.16 -12.79 -3.98
N THR A 156 -3.41 -11.53 -3.60
CA THR A 156 -4.19 -11.21 -2.39
C THR A 156 -5.70 -11.11 -2.63
N GLY A 157 -6.11 -10.99 -3.90
CA GLY A 157 -7.50 -10.92 -4.32
C GLY A 157 -8.23 -9.64 -3.93
N VAL A 158 -7.50 -8.53 -3.74
CA VAL A 158 -8.06 -7.20 -3.46
C VAL A 158 -8.00 -6.30 -4.70
N PRO A 159 -8.87 -5.27 -4.81
CA PRO A 159 -8.78 -4.27 -5.87
C PRO A 159 -7.42 -3.53 -5.85
N ILE A 160 -6.90 -3.18 -7.03
CA ILE A 160 -5.61 -2.45 -7.16
C ILE A 160 -5.64 -1.13 -6.37
N SER A 161 -6.76 -0.42 -6.36
CA SER A 161 -6.94 0.82 -5.59
C SER A 161 -6.73 0.64 -4.08
N PHE A 162 -7.00 -0.56 -3.53
CA PHE A 162 -6.79 -0.84 -2.11
C PHE A 162 -5.30 -1.00 -1.77
N LEU A 163 -4.46 -1.33 -2.74
CA LEU A 163 -3.03 -1.46 -2.51
C LEU A 163 -2.39 -0.10 -2.14
N LEU A 164 -2.93 1.00 -2.67
CA LEU A 164 -2.47 2.37 -2.38
C LEU A 164 -3.26 3.05 -1.24
N SER A 165 -4.55 2.74 -1.07
CA SER A 165 -5.40 3.41 -0.07
C SER A 165 -5.52 2.67 1.27
N ARG A 166 -5.27 1.35 1.32
CA ARG A 166 -5.44 0.52 2.51
C ARG A 166 -4.11 -0.09 2.99
N GLY A 167 -4.13 -0.57 4.24
CA GLY A 167 -2.99 -1.26 4.87
C GLY A 167 -2.91 -2.75 4.53
N GLN A 168 -2.07 -3.49 5.26
CA GLN A 168 -1.85 -4.93 5.01
C GLN A 168 -3.01 -5.82 5.48
N SER A 169 -3.78 -5.39 6.50
CA SER A 169 -4.86 -6.19 7.11
C SER A 169 -5.95 -6.59 6.11
N ILE A 170 -6.33 -5.72 5.18
CA ILE A 170 -7.37 -6.03 4.18
C ILE A 170 -6.96 -7.15 3.23
N LYS A 171 -5.65 -7.27 2.94
CA LYS A 171 -5.10 -8.32 2.08
C LYS A 171 -5.19 -9.67 2.77
N VAL A 172 -4.87 -9.73 4.05
CA VAL A 172 -4.99 -10.95 4.87
C VAL A 172 -6.45 -11.34 5.02
N LEU A 173 -7.33 -10.38 5.32
CA LEU A 173 -8.77 -10.62 5.46
C LEU A 173 -9.40 -11.17 4.16
N SER A 174 -9.05 -10.60 3.01
CA SER A 174 -9.48 -11.10 1.70
C SER A 174 -9.10 -12.58 1.49
N GLN A 175 -7.85 -12.93 1.76
CA GLN A 175 -7.36 -14.30 1.63
C GLN A 175 -8.04 -15.25 2.62
N LEU A 176 -8.20 -14.83 3.87
CA LEU A 176 -8.85 -15.62 4.91
C LEU A 176 -10.32 -15.88 4.57
N LEU A 177 -11.07 -14.88 4.08
CA LEU A 177 -12.46 -15.05 3.65
C LEU A 177 -12.60 -16.02 2.47
N ARG A 178 -11.69 -15.95 1.49
CA ARG A 178 -11.68 -16.89 0.35
C ARG A 178 -11.44 -18.33 0.82
N LYS A 179 -10.51 -18.53 1.76
CA LYS A 179 -10.21 -19.85 2.34
C LYS A 179 -11.32 -20.36 3.25
N ALA A 180 -11.94 -19.49 4.06
CA ALA A 180 -13.08 -19.82 4.89
C ALA A 180 -14.27 -20.31 4.04
N LYS A 181 -14.57 -19.62 2.93
CA LYS A 181 -15.61 -20.05 1.98
C LYS A 181 -15.34 -21.43 1.39
N GLN A 182 -14.09 -21.73 1.02
CA GLN A 182 -13.72 -23.06 0.49
C GLN A 182 -13.93 -24.19 1.49
N ARG A 183 -13.84 -23.88 2.79
CA ARG A 183 -13.97 -24.85 3.90
C ARG A 183 -15.34 -24.78 4.59
N ASN A 184 -16.30 -24.02 4.06
CA ASN A 184 -17.62 -23.77 4.67
C ASN A 184 -17.53 -23.23 6.12
N LEU A 185 -16.53 -22.40 6.38
CA LEU A 185 -16.33 -21.73 7.66
C LEU A 185 -16.82 -20.28 7.61
N VAL A 186 -17.26 -19.78 8.76
CA VAL A 186 -17.64 -18.38 8.96
C VAL A 186 -16.65 -17.68 9.87
N ILE A 187 -16.31 -16.43 9.54
CA ILE A 187 -15.42 -15.62 10.39
C ILE A 187 -16.31 -14.83 11.37
N PRO A 188 -16.16 -15.03 12.69
CA PRO A 188 -16.94 -14.30 13.67
C PRO A 188 -16.54 -12.82 13.68
N ASN A 189 -17.53 -11.94 13.79
CA ASN A 189 -17.29 -10.51 14.00
C ASN A 189 -17.08 -10.22 15.49
N ILE A 190 -15.87 -10.49 15.97
CA ILE A 190 -15.48 -10.18 17.34
C ILE A 190 -15.23 -8.67 17.40
N LYS A 191 -16.13 -7.92 18.03
CA LYS A 191 -15.86 -6.52 18.36
C LYS A 191 -14.65 -6.52 19.27
N GLY A 192 -13.53 -5.95 18.80
CA GLY A 192 -12.33 -5.85 19.61
C GLY A 192 -12.69 -5.18 20.92
N GLN A 193 -12.55 -5.90 22.03
CA GLN A 193 -12.24 -5.21 23.26
C GLN A 193 -10.94 -4.49 22.95
N SER A 194 -10.95 -3.16 23.03
CA SER A 194 -9.74 -2.37 23.19
C SER A 194 -9.16 -2.74 24.56
N SER A 195 -8.71 -3.99 24.71
CA SER A 195 -7.79 -4.38 25.75
C SER A 195 -6.60 -3.45 25.60
N GLY A 196 -6.12 -2.94 26.73
CA GLY A 196 -5.03 -1.98 26.79
C GLY A 196 -3.82 -2.43 25.98
N GLN A 197 -2.85 -1.52 25.84
CA GLN A 197 -1.57 -1.75 25.18
C GLN A 197 -0.71 -2.78 25.93
N ASP A 198 -1.23 -3.98 26.19
CA ASP A 198 -0.44 -5.09 26.71
C ASP A 198 0.39 -5.61 25.53
N THR A 199 1.63 -5.16 25.49
CA THR A 199 2.63 -5.67 24.57
C THR A 199 2.96 -7.11 24.97
N PHE A 200 2.86 -8.03 24.02
CA PHE A 200 3.34 -9.40 24.21
C PHE A 200 4.86 -9.46 24.08
N GLU A 201 5.48 -10.47 24.69
CA GLU A 201 6.93 -10.69 24.61
C GLU A 201 7.35 -10.92 23.15
N GLY A 202 8.37 -10.17 22.72
CA GLY A 202 8.88 -10.21 21.35
C GLY A 202 10.03 -11.20 21.16
N ALA A 203 10.85 -10.96 20.13
CA ALA A 203 12.04 -11.76 19.89
C ALA A 203 13.15 -11.45 20.91
N THR A 204 13.91 -12.47 21.31
CA THR A 204 15.13 -12.31 22.10
C THR A 204 16.26 -11.78 21.23
N VAL A 205 16.93 -10.73 21.69
CA VAL A 205 18.16 -10.21 21.07
C VAL A 205 19.33 -10.66 21.92
N LEU A 206 20.27 -11.40 21.32
CA LEU A 206 21.49 -11.83 22.02
C LEU A 206 22.39 -10.62 22.31
N GLU A 207 23.10 -10.67 23.42
CA GLU A 207 24.07 -9.63 23.76
C GLU A 207 25.22 -9.61 22.75
N ALA A 208 25.43 -8.45 22.12
CA ALA A 208 26.49 -8.25 21.16
C ALA A 208 27.84 -8.05 21.87
N ARG A 209 28.86 -8.80 21.45
CA ARG A 209 30.25 -8.53 21.84
C ARG A 209 30.79 -7.40 20.97
N ALA A 210 30.80 -6.18 21.51
CA ALA A 210 31.30 -5.02 20.78
C ALA A 210 32.83 -5.11 20.62
N GLY A 211 33.31 -4.90 19.39
CA GLY A 211 34.73 -4.94 19.08
C GLY A 211 34.98 -4.85 17.59
N PHE A 212 36.24 -4.60 17.23
CA PHE A 212 36.70 -4.71 15.85
C PHE A 212 37.15 -6.16 15.61
N TYR A 213 36.57 -6.80 14.60
CA TYR A 213 36.86 -8.20 14.27
C TYR A 213 37.70 -8.27 13.00
N GLU A 214 38.95 -8.67 13.14
CA GLU A 214 39.87 -8.90 12.01
C GLU A 214 39.59 -10.22 11.28
N LYS A 215 38.93 -11.17 11.96
CA LYS A 215 38.62 -12.49 11.41
C LYS A 215 37.24 -12.49 10.74
N PRO A 216 37.04 -13.24 9.64
CA PRO A 216 35.74 -13.38 9.01
C PRO A 216 34.69 -13.91 9.98
N ILE A 217 33.50 -13.30 9.97
CA ILE A 217 32.33 -13.73 10.75
C ILE A 217 31.31 -14.33 9.77
N ALA A 218 30.97 -15.60 9.97
CA ALA A 218 29.89 -16.23 9.21
C ALA A 218 28.53 -15.78 9.77
N THR A 219 27.64 -15.31 8.90
CA THR A 219 26.26 -14.98 9.25
C THR A 219 25.36 -16.12 8.76
N LEU A 220 24.55 -16.67 9.67
CA LEU A 220 23.57 -17.71 9.38
C LEU A 220 22.19 -17.20 9.78
N ASP A 221 21.23 -17.28 8.87
CA ASP A 221 19.86 -16.83 9.08
C ASP A 221 18.84 -17.90 8.63
N PHE A 222 17.62 -17.81 9.17
CA PHE A 222 16.51 -18.66 8.77
C PHE A 222 15.68 -17.97 7.70
N ALA A 223 15.53 -18.62 6.54
CA ALA A 223 14.60 -18.16 5.51
C ALA A 223 13.15 -18.24 6.01
N SER A 224 12.47 -17.09 6.05
CA SER A 224 11.04 -16.99 6.41
C SER A 224 10.68 -17.62 7.77
N LEU A 225 11.45 -17.31 8.82
CA LEU A 225 11.31 -17.89 10.17
C LEU A 225 9.86 -18.04 10.66
N TYR A 226 9.10 -16.95 10.80
CA TYR A 226 7.74 -17.01 11.35
C TYR A 226 6.74 -17.79 10.48
N PRO A 227 6.65 -17.55 9.15
CA PRO A 227 5.83 -18.41 8.29
C PRO A 227 6.18 -19.90 8.41
N SER A 228 7.48 -20.23 8.48
CA SER A 228 7.94 -21.61 8.62
C SER A 228 7.50 -22.24 9.94
N ILE A 229 7.59 -21.51 11.06
CA ILE A 229 7.07 -21.96 12.37
C ILE A 229 5.55 -22.20 12.31
N MET A 230 4.80 -21.28 11.70
CA MET A 230 3.34 -21.40 11.57
C MET A 230 2.94 -22.67 10.80
N MET A 231 3.64 -22.96 9.70
CA MET A 231 3.38 -24.14 8.88
C MET A 231 3.82 -25.44 9.56
N ALA A 232 5.01 -25.47 10.17
CA ALA A 232 5.57 -26.67 10.79
C ALA A 232 4.73 -27.15 11.99
N HIS A 233 4.18 -26.22 12.77
CA HIS A 233 3.40 -26.51 13.97
C HIS A 233 1.88 -26.39 13.77
N ASN A 234 1.41 -26.27 12.51
CA ASN A 234 -0.01 -26.22 12.16
C ASN A 234 -0.79 -25.10 12.91
N LEU A 235 -0.16 -23.93 13.08
CA LEU A 235 -0.70 -22.82 13.85
C LEU A 235 -1.76 -22.06 13.02
N CYS A 236 -3.03 -22.16 13.42
CA CYS A 236 -4.16 -21.49 12.77
C CYS A 236 -5.30 -21.24 13.75
N TYR A 237 -6.20 -20.31 13.41
CA TYR A 237 -7.46 -20.11 14.14
C TYR A 237 -8.31 -21.38 14.23
N CYS A 238 -8.26 -22.23 13.19
CA CYS A 238 -9.07 -23.45 13.12
C CYS A 238 -8.49 -24.61 13.95
N THR A 239 -7.23 -24.51 14.36
CA THR A 239 -6.51 -25.60 15.04
C THR A 239 -6.25 -25.29 16.52
N LEU A 240 -6.56 -24.08 16.97
CA LEU A 240 -6.50 -23.68 18.37
C LEU A 240 -7.60 -24.39 19.17
N VAL A 241 -7.23 -25.07 20.25
CA VAL A 241 -8.18 -25.76 21.14
C VAL A 241 -8.14 -25.12 22.53
N PRO A 242 -9.27 -24.58 23.03
CA PRO A 242 -9.38 -24.13 24.41
C PRO A 242 -9.15 -25.28 25.39
N PRO A 243 -8.50 -25.04 26.55
CA PRO A 243 -8.21 -26.10 27.53
C PRO A 243 -9.43 -26.89 28.00
N GLU A 244 -10.61 -26.26 28.02
CA GLU A 244 -11.87 -26.94 28.38
C GLU A 244 -12.28 -27.99 27.34
N ASP A 245 -12.09 -27.69 26.06
CA ASP A 245 -12.55 -28.54 24.97
C ASP A 245 -11.63 -29.75 24.77
N VAL A 246 -10.35 -29.64 25.15
CA VAL A 246 -9.42 -30.78 25.22
C VAL A 246 -9.98 -31.86 26.14
N ARG A 247 -10.50 -31.47 27.31
CA ARG A 247 -11.09 -32.42 28.29
C ARG A 247 -12.43 -32.97 27.81
N LYS A 248 -13.27 -32.15 27.19
CA LYS A 248 -14.60 -32.57 26.71
C LYS A 248 -14.51 -33.54 25.53
N LEU A 249 -13.55 -33.33 24.63
CA LEU A 249 -13.40 -34.11 23.40
C LEU A 249 -12.50 -35.35 23.57
N ASN A 250 -11.90 -35.57 24.74
CA ASN A 250 -10.98 -36.68 25.01
C ASN A 250 -9.91 -36.86 23.93
N LEU A 251 -9.33 -35.75 23.45
CA LEU A 251 -8.34 -35.78 22.38
C LEU A 251 -7.05 -36.47 22.86
N PRO A 252 -6.49 -37.41 22.08
CA PRO A 252 -5.29 -38.11 22.49
C PRO A 252 -4.11 -37.12 22.56
N PRO A 253 -3.27 -37.18 23.61
CA PRO A 253 -2.17 -36.23 23.80
C PRO A 253 -1.15 -36.27 22.66
N GLU A 254 -1.04 -37.40 21.97
CA GLU A 254 -0.17 -37.58 20.80
C GLU A 254 -0.61 -36.72 19.59
N SER A 255 -1.89 -36.37 19.51
CA SER A 255 -2.46 -35.55 18.43
C SER A 255 -2.41 -34.05 18.70
N LEU A 256 -1.88 -33.65 19.87
CA LEU A 256 -1.83 -32.26 20.31
C LEU A 256 -0.39 -31.74 20.29
N TYR A 257 -0.27 -30.44 20.04
CA TYR A 257 0.96 -29.68 20.15
C TYR A 257 0.74 -28.57 21.17
N LYS A 258 1.59 -28.52 22.21
CA LYS A 258 1.57 -27.46 23.22
C LYS A 258 2.71 -26.48 22.95
N THR A 259 2.38 -25.20 22.82
CA THR A 259 3.37 -24.13 22.60
C THR A 259 4.19 -23.89 23.88
N PRO A 260 5.37 -23.25 23.77
CA PRO A 260 6.12 -22.77 24.94
C PRO A 260 5.32 -21.80 25.82
N SER A 261 4.42 -21.00 25.22
CA SER A 261 3.54 -20.06 25.92
C SER A 261 2.32 -20.74 26.59
N GLY A 262 2.06 -22.01 26.28
CA GLY A 262 1.09 -22.86 26.97
C GLY A 262 -0.21 -23.12 26.21
N GLU A 263 -0.42 -22.50 25.04
CA GLU A 263 -1.56 -22.76 24.15
C GLU A 263 -1.47 -24.14 23.49
N ILE A 264 -2.63 -24.68 23.12
CA ILE A 264 -2.77 -26.03 22.58
C ILE A 264 -3.32 -25.97 21.15
N PHE A 265 -2.65 -26.65 20.24
CA PHE A 265 -3.03 -26.76 18.83
C PHE A 265 -3.14 -28.24 18.42
N VAL A 266 -4.03 -28.56 17.48
CA VAL A 266 -4.10 -29.91 16.89
C VAL A 266 -3.02 -30.14 15.84
N LYS A 267 -2.47 -31.34 15.80
CA LYS A 267 -1.54 -31.78 14.76
C LYS A 267 -2.25 -31.93 13.40
N PRO A 268 -1.49 -31.89 12.28
CA PRO A 268 -2.05 -32.01 10.93
C PRO A 268 -2.87 -33.28 10.67
N GLU A 269 -2.64 -34.34 11.45
CA GLU A 269 -3.34 -35.63 11.34
C GLU A 269 -4.85 -35.52 11.60
N LEU A 270 -5.25 -34.63 12.52
CA LEU A 270 -6.66 -34.39 12.83
C LEU A 270 -7.28 -33.35 11.89
N GLN A 271 -6.58 -32.25 11.67
CA GLN A 271 -7.07 -31.16 10.84
C GLN A 271 -5.90 -30.40 10.21
N LYS A 272 -5.79 -30.50 8.88
CA LYS A 272 -4.76 -29.79 8.11
C LYS A 272 -5.26 -28.44 7.62
N VAL A 273 -4.47 -27.40 7.88
CA VAL A 273 -4.69 -26.01 7.44
C VAL A 273 -4.21 -25.79 6.00
#